data_AF-A0A1H3FB16-F1
#
_entry.id   AF-A0A1H3FB16-F1
#
_cell.length_a   1.000
_cell.length_b   1.000
_cell.length_c   1.000
_cell.angle_alpha   90.00
_cell.angle_beta   90.00
_cell.angle_gamma   90.00
#
_symmetry.space_group_name_H-M   'P 1'
#
loop_
_entity.id
_entity.type
_entity.pdbx_description
1 polymer ?
#
loop_
_entity_poly.entity_id
_entity_poly.type
_entity_poly.pdbx_seq_one_letter_code
_entity_poly.pdbx_strand_id
1 'polypeptide(L)'
;MHYYAKLNENQICTEVITRARELPKDLDGFIKIPDYNETYLWRQWLGKDKGWSQERYEPSIEAELQDRVERLETENTNLKTKITNLQTTITELNMTNEILIQSITELTAIIAMLQAPTE
;
A
#
# COMPACT_ATOMS: atom_id res chain seq x y z
N MET A 1 11.13 15.63 -33.39
CA MET A 1 10.90 14.94 -32.11
C MET A 1 12.25 14.67 -31.47
N HIS A 2 12.34 14.78 -30.16
CA HIS A 2 13.56 14.55 -29.38
C HIS A 2 13.32 13.39 -28.42
N TYR A 3 14.32 12.52 -28.28
CA TYR A 3 14.22 11.29 -27.50
C TYR A 3 15.21 11.32 -26.35
N TYR A 4 14.77 10.85 -25.18
CA TYR A 4 15.60 10.82 -23.98
C TYR A 4 15.41 9.52 -23.22
N ALA A 5 16.51 9.00 -22.68
CA ALA A 5 16.50 7.98 -21.65
C ALA A 5 16.48 8.66 -20.28
N LYS A 6 15.48 8.33 -19.47
CA LYS A 6 15.36 8.77 -18.07
C LYS A 6 16.12 7.79 -17.18
N LEU A 7 17.02 8.29 -16.37
CA LEU A 7 17.88 7.52 -15.50
C LEU A 7 17.41 7.58 -14.04
N ASN A 8 17.59 6.48 -13.31
CA ASN A 8 17.50 6.48 -11.84
C ASN A 8 18.84 6.87 -11.20
N GLU A 9 18.90 6.83 -9.86
CA GLU A 9 20.08 7.18 -9.07
C GLU A 9 21.33 6.36 -9.45
N ASN A 10 21.14 5.13 -9.93
CA ASN A 10 22.22 4.21 -10.36
C ASN A 10 22.60 4.38 -11.84
N GLN A 11 22.12 5.45 -12.51
CA GLN A 11 22.31 5.69 -13.93
C GLN A 11 21.65 4.63 -14.84
N ILE A 12 20.67 3.88 -14.35
CA ILE A 12 19.94 2.87 -15.14
C ILE A 12 18.76 3.55 -15.82
N CYS A 13 18.62 3.33 -17.13
CA CYS A 13 17.47 3.82 -17.89
C CYS A 13 16.19 3.09 -17.46
N THR A 14 15.23 3.83 -16.92
CA THR A 14 13.94 3.30 -16.47
C THR A 14 12.80 3.62 -17.44
N GLU A 15 12.99 4.60 -18.31
CA GLU A 15 11.95 5.07 -19.24
C GLU A 15 12.59 5.71 -20.47
N VAL A 16 12.02 5.44 -21.66
CA VAL A 16 12.38 6.16 -22.90
C VAL A 16 11.24 7.11 -23.25
N ILE A 17 11.53 8.41 -23.23
CA ILE A 17 10.52 9.45 -23.44
C ILE A 17 10.72 10.20 -24.75
N THR A 18 9.60 10.62 -25.35
CA THR A 18 9.58 11.48 -26.53
C THR A 18 9.10 12.88 -26.15
N ARG A 19 9.78 13.90 -26.64
CA ARG A 19 9.45 15.31 -26.43
C ARG A 19 9.40 16.08 -27.74
N ALA A 20 8.44 17.01 -27.83
CA ALA A 20 8.33 17.91 -28.97
C ALA A 20 9.43 18.98 -28.99
N ARG A 21 9.98 19.34 -27.81
CA ARG A 21 11.06 20.31 -27.62
C ARG A 21 12.21 19.67 -26.85
N GLU A 22 13.42 20.21 -27.02
CA GLU A 22 14.58 19.75 -26.24
C GLU A 22 14.41 20.05 -24.75
N LEU A 23 14.81 19.10 -23.92
CA LEU A 23 14.94 19.32 -22.48
C LEU A 23 16.14 20.25 -22.18
N PRO A 24 16.10 20.99 -21.05
CA PRO A 24 17.23 21.78 -20.59
C PRO A 24 18.52 20.94 -20.50
N LYS A 25 19.67 21.55 -20.83
CA LYS A 25 20.96 20.84 -20.90
C LYS A 25 21.51 20.45 -19.53
N ASP A 26 21.05 21.13 -18.49
CA ASP A 26 21.38 20.98 -17.07
C ASP A 26 20.39 20.09 -16.31
N LEU A 27 19.40 19.52 -17.01
CA LEU A 27 18.44 18.62 -16.39
C LEU A 27 19.09 17.26 -16.11
N ASP A 28 19.35 16.99 -14.84
CA ASP A 28 19.89 15.72 -14.38
C ASP A 28 18.90 14.56 -14.60
N GLY A 29 19.47 13.36 -14.76
CA GLY A 29 18.68 12.13 -14.93
C GLY A 29 18.11 11.94 -16.34
N PHE A 30 18.52 12.74 -17.34
CA PHE A 30 18.10 12.53 -18.73
C PHE A 30 19.30 12.53 -19.68
N ILE A 31 19.36 11.51 -20.53
CA ILE A 31 20.35 11.41 -21.60
C ILE A 31 19.64 11.44 -22.94
N LYS A 32 20.04 12.38 -23.81
CA LYS A 32 19.53 12.46 -25.18
C LYS A 32 19.99 11.25 -25.98
N ILE A 33 19.07 10.56 -26.63
CA ILE A 33 19.32 9.39 -27.47
C ILE A 33 18.95 9.70 -28.94
N PRO A 34 19.56 9.01 -29.93
CA PRO A 34 19.37 9.35 -31.34
C PRO A 34 17.95 9.10 -31.84
N ASP A 35 17.30 8.05 -31.33
CA ASP A 35 15.99 7.57 -31.74
C ASP A 35 15.22 6.97 -30.55
N TYR A 36 13.91 6.82 -30.72
CA TYR A 36 13.09 6.10 -29.73
C TYR A 36 13.45 4.61 -29.79
N ASN A 37 14.15 4.14 -28.76
CA ASN A 37 14.66 2.77 -28.73
C ASN A 37 14.61 2.20 -27.31
N GLU A 38 13.66 1.31 -27.06
CA GLU A 38 13.47 0.66 -25.77
C GLU A 38 14.61 -0.30 -25.39
N THR A 39 15.54 -0.61 -26.30
CA THR A 39 16.69 -1.46 -25.97
C THR A 39 17.62 -0.85 -24.93
N TYR A 40 17.52 0.47 -24.69
CA TYR A 40 18.18 1.20 -23.61
C TYR A 40 17.57 0.93 -22.24
N LEU A 41 16.29 0.49 -22.17
CA LEU A 41 15.67 0.16 -20.89
C LEU A 41 16.53 -0.84 -20.13
N TRP A 42 16.68 -0.56 -18.84
CA TRP A 42 17.46 -1.33 -17.89
C TRP A 42 18.96 -1.39 -18.17
N ARG A 43 19.47 -0.60 -19.12
CA ARG A 43 20.92 -0.43 -19.30
C ARG A 43 21.42 0.73 -18.46
N GLN A 44 22.62 0.60 -17.93
CA GLN A 44 23.32 1.66 -17.23
C GLN A 44 24.02 2.58 -18.22
N TRP A 45 23.87 3.89 -18.02
CA TRP A 45 24.67 4.90 -18.71
C TRP A 45 26.03 5.05 -18.02
N LEU A 46 27.11 4.69 -18.72
CA LEU A 46 28.48 4.70 -18.19
C LEU A 46 29.23 6.00 -18.51
N GLY A 47 28.54 7.00 -19.03
CA GLY A 47 29.11 8.27 -19.48
C GLY A 47 29.40 8.32 -20.98
N LYS A 48 29.73 9.52 -21.47
CA LYS A 48 29.86 9.81 -22.92
C LYS A 48 30.90 8.95 -23.64
N ASP A 49 31.99 8.60 -22.95
CA ASP A 49 33.11 7.87 -23.56
C ASP A 49 32.87 6.35 -23.61
N LYS A 50 32.08 5.82 -22.68
CA LYS A 50 31.81 4.38 -22.54
C LYS A 50 30.45 3.96 -23.07
N GLY A 51 29.50 4.89 -23.16
CA GLY A 51 28.16 4.64 -23.64
C GLY A 51 27.33 3.81 -22.67
N TRP A 52 26.48 2.93 -23.22
CA TRP A 52 25.57 2.09 -22.45
C TRP A 52 26.19 0.75 -22.08
N SER A 53 25.88 0.24 -20.88
CA SER A 53 26.27 -1.10 -20.45
C SER A 53 25.73 -2.18 -21.39
N GLN A 54 26.46 -3.30 -21.51
CA GLN A 54 25.98 -4.50 -22.20
C GLN A 54 25.02 -5.33 -21.32
N GLU A 55 25.23 -5.30 -20.01
CA GLU A 55 24.34 -5.89 -19.02
C GLU A 55 23.01 -5.12 -18.93
N ARG A 56 21.93 -5.85 -18.60
CA ARG A 56 20.61 -5.32 -18.30
C ARG A 56 20.28 -5.58 -16.84
N TYR A 57 19.93 -4.51 -16.13
CA TYR A 57 19.51 -4.50 -14.74
C TYR A 57 18.00 -4.41 -14.65
N GLU A 58 17.31 -5.35 -15.30
CA GLU A 58 15.86 -5.40 -15.25
C GLU A 58 15.43 -5.66 -13.81
N PRO A 59 14.49 -4.89 -13.25
CA PRO A 59 13.93 -5.19 -11.95
C PRO A 59 13.39 -6.61 -12.00
N SER A 60 13.78 -7.44 -11.04
CA SER A 60 13.14 -8.73 -10.89
C SER A 60 11.68 -8.48 -10.51
N ILE A 61 10.79 -8.58 -11.50
CA ILE A 61 9.34 -8.49 -11.30
C ILE A 61 8.92 -9.49 -10.21
N GLU A 62 9.58 -10.64 -10.14
CA GLU A 62 9.37 -11.65 -9.10
C GLU A 62 9.68 -11.11 -7.71
N ALA A 63 10.78 -10.37 -7.52
CA ALA A 63 11.13 -9.82 -6.21
C ALA A 63 10.15 -8.73 -5.77
N GLU A 64 9.73 -7.84 -6.68
CA GLU A 64 8.73 -6.81 -6.36
C GLU A 64 7.36 -7.41 -6.04
N LEU A 65 6.95 -8.44 -6.79
CA LEU A 65 5.72 -9.18 -6.54
C LEU A 65 5.80 -9.93 -5.20
N GLN A 66 6.91 -10.58 -4.90
CA GLN A 66 7.12 -11.28 -3.63
C GLN A 66 7.01 -10.33 -2.43
N ASP A 67 7.70 -9.19 -2.48
CA ASP A 67 7.63 -8.16 -1.46
C ASP A 67 6.19 -7.63 -1.28
N ARG A 68 5.46 -7.47 -2.39
CA ARG A 68 4.07 -7.01 -2.35
C ARG A 68 3.14 -8.07 -1.77
N VAL A 69 3.36 -9.35 -2.08
CA VAL A 69 2.61 -10.47 -1.50
C VAL A 69 2.85 -10.53 0.00
N GLU A 70 4.10 -10.46 0.47
CA GLU A 70 4.42 -10.49 1.90
C GLU A 70 3.76 -9.34 2.67
N ARG A 71 3.77 -8.12 2.11
CA ARG A 71 3.05 -6.98 2.70
C ARG A 71 1.55 -7.23 2.79
N LEU A 72 0.94 -7.75 1.73
CA LEU A 72 -0.50 -8.05 1.70
C LEU A 72 -0.87 -9.17 2.68
N GLU A 73 -0.03 -10.19 2.82
CA GLU A 73 -0.22 -11.28 3.80
C GLU A 73 -0.14 -10.76 5.24
N THR A 74 0.81 -9.87 5.51
CA THR A 74 0.95 -9.20 6.81
C THR A 74 -0.27 -8.33 7.12
N GLU A 75 -0.71 -7.52 6.16
CA GLU A 75 -1.90 -6.68 6.31
C GLU A 75 -3.16 -7.52 6.55
N ASN A 76 -3.34 -8.61 5.79
CA ASN A 76 -4.46 -9.52 5.94
C ASN A 76 -4.48 -10.18 7.33
N THR A 77 -3.30 -10.60 7.82
CA THR A 77 -3.15 -11.14 9.18
C THR A 77 -3.54 -10.12 10.24
N ASN A 78 -3.09 -8.87 10.10
CA ASN A 78 -3.46 -7.79 11.02
C ASN A 78 -4.96 -7.48 11.00
N LEU A 79 -5.58 -7.48 9.81
CA LEU A 79 -7.03 -7.28 9.67
C LEU A 79 -7.82 -8.41 10.32
N LYS A 80 -7.42 -9.67 10.12
CA LYS A 80 -8.04 -10.82 10.80
C LYS A 80 -7.99 -10.69 12.32
N THR A 81 -6.83 -10.33 12.87
CA THR A 81 -6.69 -10.11 14.33
C THR A 81 -7.62 -8.99 14.83
N LYS A 82 -7.71 -7.86 14.09
CA LYS A 82 -8.64 -6.78 14.43
C LYS A 82 -10.10 -7.22 14.41
N ILE A 83 -10.49 -8.02 13.42
CA ILE A 83 -11.86 -8.58 13.33
C ILE A 83 -12.15 -9.46 14.54
N THR A 84 -11.24 -10.37 14.89
CA THR A 84 -11.40 -11.24 16.08
C THR A 84 -11.56 -10.41 17.35
N ASN A 85 -10.73 -9.38 17.55
CA ASN A 85 -10.83 -8.53 18.73
C ASN A 85 -12.17 -7.78 18.80
N LEU A 86 -12.64 -7.23 17.66
CA LEU A 86 -13.93 -6.56 17.59
C LEU A 86 -15.10 -7.51 17.88
N GLN A 87 -15.02 -8.76 17.41
CA GLN A 87 -16.03 -9.78 17.70
C GLN A 87 -16.08 -10.12 19.20
N THR A 88 -14.92 -10.20 19.86
CA THR A 88 -14.84 -10.38 21.31
C THR A 88 -15.50 -9.21 22.03
N THR A 89 -15.16 -7.96 21.68
CA THR A 89 -15.77 -6.77 22.29
C THR A 89 -17.29 -6.73 22.09
N ILE A 90 -17.79 -7.09 20.91
CA ILE A 90 -19.24 -7.18 20.66
C ILE A 90 -19.89 -8.22 21.58
N THR A 91 -19.23 -9.36 21.77
CA THR A 91 -19.74 -10.43 22.65
C THR A 91 -19.83 -9.96 24.09
N GLU A 92 -18.79 -9.28 24.59
CA GLU A 92 -18.76 -8.71 25.94
C GLU A 92 -19.83 -7.63 26.15
N LEU A 93 -20.03 -6.76 25.16
CA LEU A 93 -21.08 -5.74 25.18
C LEU A 93 -22.47 -6.36 25.20
N ASN A 94 -22.70 -7.41 24.42
CA ASN A 94 -23.98 -8.12 24.41
C ASN A 94 -24.27 -8.77 25.78
N MET A 95 -23.27 -9.42 26.38
CA MET A 95 -23.41 -10.00 27.72
C MET A 95 -23.71 -8.93 28.78
N THR A 96 -23.05 -7.77 28.69
CA THR A 96 -23.32 -6.63 29.58
C THR A 96 -24.76 -6.12 29.41
N ASN A 97 -25.23 -6.00 28.18
CA ASN A 97 -26.61 -5.59 27.89
C ASN A 97 -27.63 -6.58 28.45
N GLU A 98 -27.40 -7.88 28.32
CA GLU A 98 -28.28 -8.92 28.88
C GLU A 98 -28.39 -8.81 30.40
N ILE A 99 -27.26 -8.61 31.09
CA ILE A 99 -27.24 -8.40 32.55
C ILE A 99 -28.04 -7.15 32.93
N LEU A 100 -27.85 -6.04 32.21
CA LEU A 100 -28.57 -4.80 32.48
C LEU A 100 -30.08 -4.95 32.26
N ILE A 101 -30.50 -5.64 31.19
CA ILE A 101 -31.91 -5.94 30.91
C ILE A 101 -32.51 -6.76 32.06
N GLN A 102 -31.79 -7.78 32.55
CA GLN A 102 -32.22 -8.60 33.67
C GLN A 102 -32.39 -7.77 34.95
N SER A 103 -31.41 -6.94 35.30
CA SER A 103 -31.49 -6.06 36.46
C SER A 103 -32.65 -5.06 36.37
N ILE A 104 -32.91 -4.48 35.20
CA ILE A 104 -34.05 -3.58 34.97
C ILE A 104 -35.37 -4.33 35.20
N THR A 105 -35.47 -5.57 34.71
CA THR A 105 -36.66 -6.40 34.87
C THR A 105 -36.94 -6.69 36.35
N GLU A 106 -35.91 -7.06 37.11
CA GLU A 106 -36.01 -7.32 38.54
C GLU A 106 -36.42 -6.08 39.33
N LEU A 107 -35.80 -4.93 39.05
CA LEU A 107 -36.16 -3.66 39.69
C LEU A 107 -37.59 -3.25 39.37
N THR A 108 -38.03 -3.45 38.13
CA THR A 108 -39.41 -3.15 37.71
C THR A 108 -40.41 -4.00 38.49
N ALA A 109 -40.11 -5.29 38.71
CA ALA A 109 -40.94 -6.18 39.51
C ALA A 109 -41.00 -5.73 40.99
N ILE A 110 -39.86 -5.36 41.59
CA ILE A 110 -39.80 -4.85 42.96
C ILE A 110 -40.64 -3.58 43.11
N ILE A 111 -40.53 -2.64 42.16
CA ILE A 111 -41.32 -1.40 42.17
C ILE A 111 -42.83 -1.72 42.13
N ALA A 112 -43.25 -2.65 41.26
CA ALA A 112 -44.65 -3.05 41.17
C ALA A 112 -45.17 -3.65 42.49
N MET A 113 -44.36 -4.45 43.18
CA MET A 113 -44.71 -5.00 44.49
C MET A 113 -44.85 -3.91 45.56
N LEU A 114 -43.94 -2.92 45.59
CA LEU A 114 -43.99 -1.82 46.56
C LEU A 114 -45.14 -0.84 46.32
N GLN A 115 -45.61 -0.73 45.07
CA GLN A 115 -46.74 0.12 44.69
C GLN A 115 -48.10 -0.57 44.87
N ALA A 116 -48.12 -1.87 45.16
CA ALA A 116 -49.37 -2.58 45.41
C ALA A 116 -50.05 -2.02 46.68
N PRO A 117 -51.35 -1.69 46.64
CA PRO A 117 -52.05 -1.14 47.79
C PRO A 117 -52.05 -2.15 48.94
N THR A 118 -51.65 -1.71 50.13
CA THR A 118 -51.79 -2.49 51.37
C THR A 118 -53.26 -2.48 51.78
N GLU A 119 -53.92 -3.63 51.75
CA GLU A 119 -55.24 -3.85 52.36
C GLU A 119 -55.20 -3.73 53.89
#